data_AF-A0A9D5RVX5-F1
#
_entry.id   AF-A0A9D5RVX5-F1
#
_cell.length_a   1.000
_cell.length_b   1.000
_cell.length_c   1.000
_cell.angle_alpha   90.00
_cell.angle_beta   90.00
_cell.angle_gamma   90.00
#
_symmetry.space_group_name_H-M   'P 1'
#
loop_
_entity.id
_entity.type
_entity.pdbx_description
1 polymer ?
#
loop_
_entity_poly.entity_id
_entity_poly.type
_entity_poly.pdbx_seq_one_letter_code
_entity_poly.pdbx_strand_id
1 'polypeptide(L)'
;MNIRNLKASLISAIIVLCLASIGGYLWYLYESDVPVNDPIDIPVDQPLETTVEEPVTQPQEVVSIVSEKFIAPLVNAEVVRPFFSLTKSKDQQVAAIIEYEGVYRANYGVDYASDTSSDVLAVASGVVQEVANDTLFGNKIVMQCGKYTVTYQSLDSISVSVGDTIKQGDIIGVSGENGYDSELSKHVHVIVEVSGRYLDLEKLVSDKTVVS
;
A
#
# COMPACT_ATOMS: atom_id res chain seq x y z
N MET A 1 9.38 -44.54 -27.51
CA MET A 1 9.45 -43.06 -27.55
C MET A 1 9.75 -42.57 -26.14
N ASN A 2 10.87 -41.88 -25.94
CA ASN A 2 11.47 -41.64 -24.61
C ASN A 2 10.76 -40.47 -23.88
N ILE A 3 10.17 -40.72 -22.70
CA ILE A 3 9.35 -39.75 -21.93
C ILE A 3 10.10 -38.44 -21.64
N ARG A 4 11.42 -38.49 -21.55
CA ARG A 4 12.29 -37.32 -21.35
C ARG A 4 12.31 -36.38 -22.57
N ASN A 5 12.24 -36.93 -23.78
CA ASN A 5 12.22 -36.15 -25.02
C ASN A 5 10.83 -35.54 -25.27
N LEU A 6 9.76 -36.18 -24.78
CA LEU A 6 8.40 -35.66 -24.85
C LEU A 6 8.21 -34.44 -23.93
N LYS A 7 8.76 -34.48 -22.70
CA LYS A 7 8.71 -33.34 -21.77
C LYS A 7 9.48 -32.13 -22.27
N ALA A 8 10.68 -32.33 -22.84
CA ALA A 8 11.48 -31.25 -23.43
C ALA A 8 10.78 -30.60 -24.65
N SER A 9 10.15 -31.42 -25.50
CA SER A 9 9.37 -30.94 -26.65
C SER A 9 8.13 -30.15 -26.22
N LEU A 10 7.47 -30.55 -25.13
CA LEU A 10 6.28 -29.84 -24.61
C LEU A 10 6.66 -28.47 -24.02
N ILE A 11 7.78 -28.39 -23.29
CA ILE A 11 8.25 -27.15 -22.68
C ILE A 11 8.65 -26.13 -23.76
N SER A 12 9.35 -26.56 -24.81
CA SER A 12 9.65 -25.69 -25.96
C SER A 12 8.39 -25.19 -26.66
N ALA A 13 7.36 -26.03 -26.83
CA ALA A 13 6.10 -25.61 -27.45
C ALA A 13 5.36 -24.56 -26.61
N ILE A 14 5.37 -24.69 -25.27
CA ILE A 14 4.74 -23.73 -24.36
C ILE A 14 5.47 -22.38 -24.37
N ILE A 15 6.81 -22.38 -24.38
CA ILE A 15 7.60 -21.14 -24.43
C ILE A 15 7.35 -20.38 -25.73
N VAL A 16 7.26 -21.08 -26.87
CA VAL A 16 6.96 -20.45 -28.17
C VAL A 16 5.55 -19.85 -28.17
N LEU A 17 4.57 -20.51 -27.54
CA LEU A 17 3.21 -19.97 -27.40
C LEU A 17 3.15 -18.73 -26.50
N CYS A 18 3.90 -18.70 -25.40
CA CYS A 18 3.96 -17.54 -24.51
C CYS A 18 4.66 -16.33 -25.15
N LEU A 19 5.68 -16.55 -25.97
CA LEU A 19 6.36 -15.45 -26.67
C LEU A 19 5.48 -14.84 -27.78
N ALA A 20 4.66 -15.67 -28.45
CA ALA A 20 3.72 -15.19 -29.46
C ALA A 20 2.58 -14.35 -28.87
N SER A 21 2.06 -14.70 -27.68
CA SER A 21 1.02 -13.92 -27.02
C SER A 21 1.53 -12.59 -26.48
N ILE A 22 2.75 -12.54 -25.96
CA ILE A 22 3.40 -11.30 -25.51
C ILE A 22 3.66 -10.38 -26.72
N GLY A 23 4.14 -10.93 -27.85
CA GLY A 23 4.34 -10.18 -29.08
C GLY A 23 3.05 -9.58 -29.63
N GLY A 24 1.95 -10.35 -29.64
CA GLY A 24 0.64 -9.87 -30.07
C GLY A 24 0.06 -8.79 -29.15
N TYR A 25 0.27 -8.91 -27.84
CA TYR A 25 -0.15 -7.88 -26.88
C TYR A 25 0.66 -6.59 -27.02
N LEU A 26 1.98 -6.67 -27.22
CA LEU A 26 2.83 -5.51 -27.46
C LEU A 26 2.52 -4.83 -28.81
N TRP A 27 2.20 -5.60 -29.85
CA TRP A 27 1.72 -5.08 -31.13
C TRP A 27 0.37 -4.37 -30.98
N TYR A 28 -0.58 -4.94 -30.22
CA TYR A 28 -1.86 -4.31 -29.92
C TYR A 28 -1.71 -2.97 -29.18
N LEU A 29 -0.77 -2.89 -28.24
CA LEU A 29 -0.45 -1.62 -27.55
C LEU A 29 0.28 -0.61 -28.45
N TYR A 30 0.94 -1.08 -29.51
CA TYR A 30 1.59 -0.22 -30.50
C TYR A 30 0.61 0.32 -31.56
N GLU A 31 -0.39 -0.48 -31.96
CA GLU A 31 -1.39 -0.11 -32.96
C GLU A 31 -2.53 0.77 -32.40
N SER A 32 -2.66 0.89 -31.07
CA SER A 32 -3.58 1.82 -30.44
C SER A 32 -3.04 3.26 -30.50
N ASP A 33 -2.99 3.82 -31.71
CA ASP A 33 -2.78 5.24 -31.95
C ASP A 33 -3.94 6.04 -31.35
N VAL A 34 -3.63 6.91 -30.39
CA VAL A 34 -4.54 7.96 -29.93
C VAL A 34 -4.66 8.97 -31.07
N PRO A 35 -5.85 9.33 -31.56
CA PRO A 35 -5.96 10.30 -32.64
C PRO A 35 -5.41 11.64 -32.18
N VAL A 36 -4.39 12.12 -32.89
CA VAL A 36 -3.93 13.50 -32.81
C VAL A 36 -5.07 14.36 -33.32
N ASN A 37 -5.64 15.22 -32.46
CA ASN A 37 -6.59 16.23 -32.91
C ASN A 37 -5.92 17.11 -33.97
N ASP A 38 -6.52 17.19 -35.14
CA ASP A 38 -6.11 18.09 -36.23
C ASP A 38 -6.10 19.56 -35.76
N PRO A 39 -5.21 20.41 -36.32
CA PRO A 39 -5.23 21.84 -36.04
C PRO A 39 -6.49 22.49 -36.62
N ILE A 40 -7.23 23.21 -35.78
CA ILE A 40 -8.41 23.98 -36.15
C ILE A 40 -7.97 25.24 -36.91
N ASP A 41 -8.31 25.32 -38.20
CA ASP A 41 -8.24 26.55 -39.00
C ASP A 41 -9.34 27.53 -38.54
N ILE A 42 -8.95 28.69 -38.00
CA ILE A 42 -9.88 29.80 -37.71
C ILE A 42 -9.79 30.83 -38.83
N PRO A 43 -10.91 31.19 -39.50
CA PRO A 43 -10.91 32.27 -40.48
C PRO A 43 -10.71 33.62 -39.79
N VAL A 44 -9.71 34.37 -40.29
CA VAL A 44 -9.54 35.79 -40.02
C VAL A 44 -10.61 36.56 -40.78
N ASP A 45 -11.52 37.24 -40.09
CA ASP A 45 -11.89 38.66 -40.29
C ASP A 45 -13.26 39.01 -39.65
N GLN A 46 -13.26 40.08 -38.84
CA GLN A 46 -14.34 41.02 -38.46
C GLN A 46 -14.60 41.26 -36.94
N PRO A 47 -14.80 42.53 -36.51
CA PRO A 47 -14.30 43.03 -35.22
C PRO A 47 -15.36 43.60 -34.23
N LEU A 48 -14.86 43.92 -33.02
CA LEU A 48 -15.48 44.55 -31.81
C LEU A 48 -16.37 43.62 -30.97
N GLU A 49 -16.23 43.51 -29.64
CA GLU A 49 -16.19 44.61 -28.67
C GLU A 49 -15.54 44.15 -27.32
N THR A 50 -14.97 45.11 -26.61
CA THR A 50 -14.18 44.96 -25.39
C THR A 50 -15.01 44.50 -24.19
N THR A 51 -14.64 43.41 -23.53
CA THR A 51 -14.81 43.25 -22.08
C THR A 51 -13.63 42.45 -21.54
N VAL A 52 -12.75 43.11 -20.81
CA VAL A 52 -11.65 42.46 -20.09
C VAL A 52 -12.28 41.79 -18.86
N GLU A 53 -12.64 40.52 -18.98
CA GLU A 53 -12.84 39.67 -17.80
C GLU A 53 -11.49 39.02 -17.48
N GLU A 54 -10.94 39.38 -16.31
CA GLU A 54 -9.74 38.76 -15.78
C GLU A 54 -9.95 37.23 -15.67
N PRO A 55 -8.96 36.40 -16.02
CA PRO A 55 -9.08 34.97 -15.77
C PRO A 55 -9.11 34.76 -14.25
N VAL A 56 -10.29 34.41 -13.74
CA VAL A 56 -10.49 33.92 -12.37
C VAL A 56 -9.57 32.73 -12.17
N THR A 57 -8.46 33.00 -11.49
CA THR A 57 -7.49 32.00 -11.08
C THR A 57 -8.16 31.18 -9.99
N GLN A 58 -8.78 30.05 -10.35
CA GLN A 58 -9.09 29.03 -9.36
C GLN A 58 -7.75 28.58 -8.77
N PRO A 59 -7.55 28.64 -7.44
CA PRO A 59 -6.35 28.11 -6.83
C PRO A 59 -6.35 26.60 -7.13
N GLN A 60 -5.47 26.15 -8.04
CA GLN A 60 -5.04 24.77 -7.98
C GLN A 60 -4.38 24.61 -6.61
N GLU A 61 -4.95 23.77 -5.75
CA GLU A 61 -4.27 23.30 -4.56
C GLU A 61 -2.97 22.64 -5.02
N VAL A 62 -1.89 23.42 -5.00
CA VAL A 62 -0.54 22.91 -4.93
C VAL A 62 -0.51 22.01 -3.71
N VAL A 63 -0.65 20.70 -3.93
CA VAL A 63 -0.43 19.68 -2.91
C VAL A 63 1.02 19.86 -2.47
N SER A 64 1.15 20.62 -1.38
CA SER A 64 2.40 20.87 -0.71
C SER A 64 3.01 19.52 -0.37
N ILE A 65 4.16 19.23 -0.96
CA ILE A 65 5.07 18.14 -0.57
C ILE A 65 5.63 18.47 0.82
N VAL A 66 4.77 18.55 1.82
CA VAL A 66 5.18 18.41 3.20
C VAL A 66 5.43 16.92 3.36
N SER A 67 6.69 16.54 3.61
CA SER A 67 6.98 15.20 4.06
C SER A 67 6.35 15.04 5.44
N GLU A 68 5.11 14.54 5.46
CA GLU A 68 4.42 14.24 6.71
C GLU A 68 5.22 13.20 7.49
N LYS A 69 5.35 13.43 8.80
CA LYS A 69 5.93 12.44 9.71
C LYS A 69 4.81 11.48 10.10
N PHE A 70 5.10 10.19 10.19
CA PHE A 70 4.08 9.17 10.41
C PHE A 70 3.42 9.35 11.78
N ILE A 71 2.19 8.87 11.94
CA ILE A 71 1.50 8.79 13.23
C ILE A 71 1.30 7.33 13.66
N ALA A 72 0.92 7.11 14.91
CA ALA A 72 0.49 5.78 15.36
C ALA A 72 -0.83 5.38 14.68
N PRO A 73 -1.03 4.09 14.34
CA PRO A 73 -2.23 3.62 13.64
C PRO A 73 -3.45 3.47 14.56
N LEU A 74 -3.28 3.58 15.87
CA LEU A 74 -4.33 3.45 16.89
C LEU A 74 -4.15 4.52 17.97
N VAL A 75 -5.25 4.94 18.58
CA VAL A 75 -5.26 5.83 19.75
C VAL A 75 -5.11 4.99 21.03
N ASN A 76 -4.26 5.43 21.97
CA ASN A 76 -3.99 4.73 23.24
C ASN A 76 -3.57 3.26 23.08
N ALA A 77 -2.78 2.95 22.06
CA ALA A 77 -2.34 1.60 21.78
C ALA A 77 -0.95 1.30 22.33
N GLU A 78 -0.72 0.03 22.64
CA GLU A 78 0.57 -0.51 23.00
C GLU A 78 1.18 -1.28 21.82
N VAL A 79 2.51 -1.22 21.70
CA VAL A 79 3.24 -2.09 20.78
C VAL A 79 3.40 -3.45 21.45
N VAL A 80 2.61 -4.41 21.00
CA VAL A 80 2.61 -5.79 21.55
C VAL A 80 3.60 -6.70 20.83
N ARG A 81 3.93 -6.39 19.57
CA ARG A 81 5.01 -7.05 18.85
C ARG A 81 5.82 -6.04 18.03
N PRO A 82 7.07 -5.75 18.40
CA PRO A 82 7.87 -4.74 17.72
C PRO A 82 8.51 -5.28 16.43
N PHE A 83 9.03 -4.35 15.63
CA PHE A 83 9.83 -4.67 14.43
C PHE A 83 11.12 -5.39 14.79
N PHE A 84 11.42 -6.48 14.07
CA PHE A 84 12.63 -7.25 14.31
C PHE A 84 13.88 -6.52 13.79
N SER A 85 14.86 -6.33 14.69
CA SER A 85 16.17 -5.79 14.30
C SER A 85 17.31 -6.51 15.02
N LEU A 86 18.31 -6.93 14.25
CA LEU A 86 19.55 -7.54 14.75
C LEU A 86 20.37 -6.59 15.65
N THR A 87 20.10 -5.29 15.59
CA THR A 87 20.81 -4.29 16.41
C THR A 87 20.22 -4.11 17.80
N LYS A 88 19.08 -4.74 18.11
CA LYS A 88 18.38 -4.64 19.40
C LYS A 88 18.93 -5.68 20.39
N SER A 89 18.59 -5.55 21.68
CA SER A 89 18.97 -6.57 22.68
C SER A 89 18.34 -7.93 22.36
N LYS A 90 18.86 -9.02 22.94
CA LYS A 90 18.29 -10.36 22.72
C LYS A 90 16.82 -10.44 23.14
N ASP A 91 16.47 -9.84 24.27
CA ASP A 91 15.09 -9.83 24.77
C ASP A 91 14.16 -9.08 23.80
N GLN A 92 14.63 -7.95 23.25
CA GLN A 92 13.89 -7.21 22.23
C GLN A 92 13.77 -7.97 20.92
N GLN A 93 14.79 -8.75 20.53
CA GLN A 93 14.73 -9.61 19.35
C GLN A 93 13.71 -10.73 19.55
N VAL A 94 13.69 -11.38 20.72
CA VAL A 94 12.72 -12.44 21.06
C VAL A 94 11.30 -11.89 21.05
N ALA A 95 11.06 -10.71 21.60
CA ALA A 95 9.75 -10.05 21.55
C ALA A 95 9.28 -9.76 20.10
N ALA A 96 10.20 -9.62 19.15
CA ALA A 96 9.90 -9.36 17.73
C ALA A 96 9.82 -10.63 16.87
N ILE A 97 9.78 -11.82 17.46
CA ILE A 97 9.60 -13.08 16.73
C ILE A 97 8.12 -13.46 16.74
N ILE A 98 7.62 -13.97 15.62
CA ILE A 98 6.31 -14.59 15.48
C ILE A 98 6.50 -16.10 15.39
N GLU A 99 5.78 -16.86 16.22
CA GLU A 99 5.70 -18.31 16.11
C GLU A 99 4.41 -18.71 15.41
N TYR A 100 4.53 -19.41 14.29
CA TYR A 100 3.37 -19.98 13.60
C TYR A 100 3.71 -21.41 13.15
N GLU A 101 2.89 -22.37 13.60
CA GLU A 101 3.07 -23.81 13.37
C GLU A 101 4.46 -24.33 13.76
N GLY A 102 4.99 -23.86 14.90
CA GLY A 102 6.31 -24.24 15.41
C GLY A 102 7.48 -23.65 14.62
N VAL A 103 7.22 -22.69 13.71
CA VAL A 103 8.25 -21.99 12.95
C VAL A 103 8.32 -20.54 13.39
N TYR A 104 9.51 -20.15 13.86
CA TYR A 104 9.84 -18.80 14.30
C TYR A 104 10.26 -17.92 13.12
N ARG A 105 9.63 -16.75 13.00
CA ARG A 105 9.89 -15.77 11.93
C ARG A 105 10.10 -14.38 12.52
N ALA A 106 10.93 -13.59 11.85
CA ALA A 106 11.11 -12.18 12.20
C ALA A 106 9.83 -11.40 11.88
N ASN A 107 9.42 -10.51 12.79
CA ASN A 107 8.37 -9.55 12.53
C ASN A 107 8.91 -8.40 11.64
N TYR A 108 8.35 -8.24 10.44
CA TYR A 108 8.72 -7.18 9.49
C TYR A 108 7.81 -5.95 9.54
N GLY A 109 6.82 -5.96 10.43
CA GLY A 109 6.00 -4.80 10.76
C GLY A 109 6.06 -4.48 12.24
N VAL A 110 5.00 -3.85 12.72
CA VAL A 110 4.77 -3.57 14.14
C VAL A 110 3.30 -3.86 14.44
N ASP A 111 3.04 -4.60 15.51
CA ASP A 111 1.70 -4.93 15.97
C ASP A 111 1.28 -4.00 17.10
N TYR A 112 0.20 -3.27 16.85
CA TYR A 112 -0.41 -2.35 17.82
C TYR A 112 -1.71 -2.95 18.32
N ALA A 113 -1.87 -3.03 19.64
CA ALA A 113 -3.09 -3.52 20.27
C ALA A 113 -3.68 -2.47 21.22
N SER A 114 -4.98 -2.58 21.43
CA SER A 114 -5.75 -1.85 22.42
C SER A 114 -6.66 -2.82 23.16
N ASP A 115 -7.15 -2.45 24.34
CA ASP A 115 -8.01 -3.31 25.17
C ASP A 115 -9.28 -3.81 24.43
N THR A 116 -9.74 -3.04 23.45
CA THR A 116 -10.90 -3.34 22.60
C THR A 116 -10.55 -3.20 21.12
N SER A 117 -11.41 -3.71 20.23
CA SER A 117 -11.40 -3.30 18.82
C SER A 117 -11.43 -1.78 18.71
N SER A 118 -10.57 -1.23 17.86
CA SER A 118 -10.36 0.22 17.73
C SER A 118 -10.27 0.62 16.27
N ASP A 119 -10.67 1.85 15.99
CA ASP A 119 -10.53 2.46 14.67
C ASP A 119 -9.06 2.53 14.28
N VAL A 120 -8.75 1.99 13.10
CA VAL A 120 -7.41 2.03 12.51
C VAL A 120 -7.26 3.28 11.69
N LEU A 121 -6.28 4.10 12.04
CA LEU A 121 -5.95 5.36 11.40
C LEU A 121 -4.88 5.16 10.32
N ALA A 122 -5.01 5.89 9.22
CA ALA A 122 -3.96 5.98 8.22
C ALA A 122 -2.73 6.68 8.81
N VAL A 123 -1.59 5.97 8.88
CA VAL A 123 -0.34 6.51 9.46
C VAL A 123 0.25 7.65 8.64
N ALA A 124 -0.16 7.78 7.38
CA ALA A 124 0.28 8.76 6.41
C ALA A 124 -0.80 8.92 5.33
N SER A 125 -0.85 10.09 4.70
CA SER A 125 -1.69 10.38 3.54
C SER A 125 -1.23 9.57 2.34
N GLY A 126 -2.17 9.15 1.49
CA GLY A 126 -1.83 8.32 0.34
C GLY A 126 -3.04 7.87 -0.46
N VAL A 127 -2.79 6.93 -1.37
CA VAL A 127 -3.84 6.33 -2.22
C VAL A 127 -3.90 4.83 -1.96
N VAL A 128 -5.11 4.32 -1.74
CA VAL A 128 -5.35 2.87 -1.55
C VAL A 128 -5.07 2.13 -2.85
N GLN A 129 -4.11 1.20 -2.81
CA GLN A 129 -3.70 0.38 -3.95
C GLN A 129 -4.36 -0.99 -3.96
N GLU A 130 -4.62 -1.55 -2.77
CA GLU A 130 -5.18 -2.88 -2.63
C GLU A 130 -6.09 -2.95 -1.41
N VAL A 131 -7.21 -3.65 -1.56
CA VAL A 131 -8.06 -4.11 -0.48
C VAL A 131 -8.31 -5.60 -0.69
N ALA A 132 -8.00 -6.42 0.32
CA ALA A 132 -8.11 -7.86 0.21
C ALA A 132 -8.52 -8.50 1.54
N ASN A 133 -9.08 -9.71 1.46
CA ASN A 133 -9.27 -10.59 2.61
C ASN A 133 -8.29 -11.76 2.50
N ASP A 134 -7.49 -11.97 3.53
CA ASP A 134 -6.59 -13.11 3.66
C ASP A 134 -7.05 -13.99 4.82
N THR A 135 -7.18 -15.30 4.59
CA THR A 135 -7.69 -16.22 5.61
C THR A 135 -6.75 -16.39 6.81
N LEU A 136 -5.46 -16.13 6.61
CA LEU A 136 -4.43 -16.27 7.63
C LEU A 136 -4.09 -14.91 8.27
N PHE A 137 -3.95 -13.86 7.46
CA PHE A 137 -3.53 -12.53 7.90
C PHE A 137 -4.69 -11.56 8.20
N GLY A 138 -5.94 -11.98 7.98
CA GLY A 138 -7.13 -11.13 8.14
C GLY A 138 -7.36 -10.18 6.97
N ASN A 139 -8.24 -9.20 7.15
CA ASN A 139 -8.42 -8.18 6.12
C ASN A 139 -7.17 -7.30 6.00
N LYS A 140 -6.87 -6.91 4.76
CA LYS A 140 -5.66 -6.19 4.37
C LYS A 140 -5.99 -4.94 3.56
N ILE A 141 -5.31 -3.84 3.87
CA ILE A 141 -5.28 -2.61 3.07
C ILE A 141 -3.83 -2.31 2.72
N VAL A 142 -3.55 -2.01 1.45
CA VAL A 142 -2.24 -1.52 1.01
C VAL A 142 -2.39 -0.10 0.47
N MET A 143 -1.61 0.84 1.00
CA MET A 143 -1.60 2.24 0.61
C MET A 143 -0.24 2.66 0.06
N GLN A 144 -0.25 3.51 -0.97
CA GLN A 144 0.92 4.22 -1.47
C GLN A 144 0.97 5.61 -0.83
N CYS A 145 1.96 5.84 0.03
CA CYS A 145 2.15 7.08 0.81
C CYS A 145 3.48 7.72 0.40
N GLY A 146 3.46 8.56 -0.64
CA GLY A 146 4.67 9.13 -1.23
C GLY A 146 5.62 8.04 -1.73
N LYS A 147 6.82 7.94 -1.15
CA LYS A 147 7.81 6.88 -1.49
C LYS A 147 7.58 5.56 -0.73
N TYR A 148 6.68 5.56 0.25
CA TYR A 148 6.44 4.40 1.11
C TYR A 148 5.23 3.62 0.64
N THR A 149 5.28 2.30 0.80
CA THR A 149 4.11 1.44 0.75
C THR A 149 3.79 1.02 2.18
N VAL A 150 2.56 1.28 2.62
CA VAL A 150 2.09 0.93 3.96
C VAL A 150 1.02 -0.13 3.84
N THR A 151 1.23 -1.27 4.51
CA THR A 151 0.27 -2.36 4.57
C THR A 151 -0.30 -2.47 5.98
N TYR A 152 -1.62 -2.56 6.07
CA TYR A 152 -2.37 -2.82 7.29
C TYR A 152 -2.99 -4.20 7.18
N GLN A 153 -2.78 -5.04 8.18
CA GLN A 153 -3.30 -6.41 8.28
C GLN A 153 -3.93 -6.64 9.66
N SER A 154 -4.54 -7.80 9.86
CA SER A 154 -5.31 -8.12 11.06
C SER A 154 -6.53 -7.21 11.26
N LEU A 155 -7.16 -6.76 10.16
CA LEU A 155 -8.35 -5.91 10.26
C LEU A 155 -9.63 -6.76 10.35
N ASP A 156 -10.56 -6.38 11.23
CA ASP A 156 -11.89 -6.99 11.30
C ASP A 156 -12.81 -6.45 10.19
N SER A 157 -12.66 -5.16 9.86
CA SER A 157 -13.42 -4.51 8.78
C SER A 157 -12.59 -3.45 8.06
N ILE A 158 -12.97 -3.15 6.82
CA ILE A 158 -12.36 -2.16 5.94
C ILE A 158 -13.40 -1.09 5.60
N SER A 159 -13.00 0.18 5.69
CA SER A 159 -13.87 1.34 5.46
C SER A 159 -13.54 2.11 4.17
N VAL A 160 -12.62 1.59 3.35
CA VAL A 160 -12.08 2.25 2.16
C VAL A 160 -12.09 1.31 0.94
N SER A 161 -11.96 1.90 -0.25
CA SER A 161 -11.91 1.21 -1.53
C SER A 161 -10.61 1.50 -2.28
N VAL A 162 -10.24 0.61 -3.20
CA VAL A 162 -9.09 0.83 -4.10
C VAL A 162 -9.31 2.12 -4.90
N GLY A 163 -8.29 2.98 -4.94
CA GLY A 163 -8.31 4.28 -5.59
C GLY A 163 -8.66 5.46 -4.67
N ASP A 164 -9.13 5.21 -3.44
CA ASP A 164 -9.44 6.28 -2.50
C ASP A 164 -8.18 7.06 -2.11
N THR A 165 -8.29 8.39 -2.08
CA THR A 165 -7.27 9.28 -1.52
C THR A 165 -7.58 9.51 -0.05
N ILE A 166 -6.66 9.11 0.81
CA ILE A 166 -6.80 9.10 2.27
C ILE A 166 -5.83 10.11 2.85
N LYS A 167 -6.29 10.89 3.84
CA LYS A 167 -5.42 11.79 4.61
C LYS A 167 -4.88 11.07 5.84
N GLN A 168 -3.70 11.46 6.30
CA GLN A 168 -3.15 11.00 7.57
C GLN A 168 -4.17 11.22 8.70
N GLY A 169 -4.40 10.18 9.51
CA GLY A 169 -5.36 10.21 10.61
C GLY A 169 -6.79 9.84 10.23
N ASP A 170 -7.10 9.66 8.95
CA ASP A 170 -8.42 9.16 8.53
C ASP A 170 -8.60 7.70 8.97
N ILE A 171 -9.82 7.33 9.34
CA ILE A 171 -10.18 5.96 9.70
C ILE A 171 -10.29 5.12 8.43
N ILE A 172 -9.54 4.02 8.36
CA ILE A 172 -9.49 3.13 7.19
C ILE A 172 -10.08 1.74 7.46
N GLY A 173 -10.31 1.41 8.73
CA GLY A 173 -10.85 0.12 9.13
C GLY A 173 -10.91 -0.02 10.65
N VAL A 174 -11.10 -1.25 11.12
CA VAL A 174 -11.15 -1.58 12.56
C VAL A 174 -10.17 -2.70 12.85
N SER A 175 -9.42 -2.59 13.95
CA SER A 175 -8.47 -3.60 14.39
C SER A 175 -9.17 -4.90 14.75
N GLY A 176 -8.49 -6.01 14.50
CA GLY A 176 -9.08 -7.32 14.50
C GLY A 176 -8.13 -8.41 14.99
N GLU A 177 -8.46 -9.64 14.65
CA GLU A 177 -7.62 -10.80 14.95
C GLU A 177 -7.20 -11.48 13.65
N ASN A 178 -6.11 -12.24 13.70
CA ASN A 178 -5.68 -13.09 12.61
C ASN A 178 -5.18 -14.44 13.12
N GLY A 179 -5.02 -15.40 12.20
CA GLY A 179 -4.56 -16.74 12.53
C GLY A 179 -3.04 -16.89 12.54
N TYR A 180 -2.31 -15.93 11.99
CA TYR A 180 -0.85 -15.99 11.87
C TYR A 180 -0.15 -15.72 13.20
N ASP A 181 -0.68 -14.76 13.96
CA ASP A 181 -0.18 -14.36 15.27
C ASP A 181 -1.32 -14.41 16.30
N SER A 182 -1.89 -15.60 16.43
CA SER A 182 -3.08 -15.85 17.26
C SER A 182 -2.84 -15.67 18.77
N GLU A 183 -1.59 -15.46 19.19
CA GLU A 183 -1.25 -15.12 20.59
C GLU A 183 -1.66 -13.69 20.93
N LEU A 184 -1.74 -12.81 19.93
CA LEU A 184 -2.20 -11.44 20.09
C LEU A 184 -3.73 -11.39 20.05
N SER A 185 -4.32 -10.57 20.93
CA SER A 185 -5.75 -10.25 20.89
C SER A 185 -6.04 -9.28 19.73
N LYS A 186 -7.08 -8.44 19.85
CA LYS A 186 -7.41 -7.41 18.86
C LYS A 186 -6.22 -6.47 18.61
N HIS A 187 -5.66 -6.53 17.41
CA HIS A 187 -4.49 -5.77 17.00
C HIS A 187 -4.59 -5.34 15.53
N VAL A 188 -3.71 -4.42 15.14
CA VAL A 188 -3.42 -4.13 13.73
C VAL A 188 -1.93 -4.37 13.49
N HIS A 189 -1.64 -5.11 12.42
CA HIS A 189 -0.29 -5.34 11.96
C HIS A 189 0.06 -4.30 10.88
N VAL A 190 1.07 -3.47 11.11
CA VAL A 190 1.46 -2.41 10.16
C VAL A 190 2.88 -2.62 9.63
N ILE A 191 2.99 -2.76 8.31
CA ILE A 191 4.26 -2.91 7.59
C ILE A 191 4.53 -1.65 6.80
N VAL A 192 5.74 -1.10 6.91
CA VAL A 192 6.20 0.02 6.08
C VAL A 192 7.34 -0.45 5.21
N GLU A 193 7.21 -0.23 3.90
CA GLU A 193 8.23 -0.58 2.91
C GLU A 193 8.71 0.67 2.15
N VAL A 194 10.00 0.73 1.84
CA VAL A 194 10.56 1.61 0.81
C VAL A 194 11.48 0.83 -0.11
N SER A 195 11.16 0.78 -1.40
CA SER A 195 12.01 0.14 -2.42
C SER A 195 12.44 -1.30 -2.06
N GLY A 196 11.50 -2.16 -1.62
CA GLY A 196 11.77 -3.55 -1.24
C GLY A 196 12.36 -3.74 0.16
N ARG A 197 12.45 -2.68 0.98
CA ARG A 197 13.02 -2.75 2.34
C ARG A 197 12.00 -2.39 3.40
N TYR A 198 11.79 -3.31 4.34
CA TYR A 198 10.96 -3.06 5.52
C TYR A 198 11.62 -2.08 6.49
N LEU A 199 10.81 -1.18 7.04
CA LEU A 199 11.21 -0.15 7.98
C LEU A 199 10.47 -0.31 9.30
N ASP A 200 11.20 -0.01 10.37
CA ASP A 200 10.65 0.10 11.72
C ASP A 200 9.77 1.36 11.82
N LEU A 201 8.44 1.17 11.86
CA LEU A 201 7.45 2.25 11.95
C LEU A 201 7.69 3.13 13.18
N GLU A 202 8.10 2.56 14.32
CA GLU A 202 8.35 3.33 15.55
C GLU A 202 9.50 4.35 15.41
N LYS A 203 10.36 4.20 14.39
CA LYS A 203 11.39 5.19 14.05
C LYS A 203 10.88 6.31 13.14
N LEU A 204 9.77 6.09 12.44
CA LEU A 204 9.17 7.05 11.53
C LEU A 204 8.14 7.95 12.23
N VAL A 205 7.54 7.49 13.33
CA VAL A 205 6.45 8.20 14.03
C VAL A 205 6.91 9.49 14.72
N SER A 206 6.09 10.55 14.61
CA SER A 206 6.30 11.90 15.15
C SER A 206 6.31 11.97 16.66
N ASP A 207 5.30 11.37 17.26
CA ASP A 207 5.01 11.43 18.68
C ASP A 207 5.03 10.01 19.25
N LYS A 208 5.98 9.75 20.14
CA LYS A 208 6.06 8.47 20.90
C LYS A 208 5.14 8.46 22.11
N THR A 209 4.25 9.44 22.21
CA THR A 209 3.25 9.57 23.27
C THR A 209 2.16 8.51 23.06
N VAL A 210 2.52 7.27 23.36
CA VAL A 210 1.59 6.35 24.01
C VAL A 210 1.21 7.06 25.30
N VAL A 211 0.02 7.65 25.32
CA VAL A 211 -0.49 8.39 26.48
C VAL A 211 -0.74 7.36 27.57
N SER A 212 0.12 7.39 28.59
CA SER A 212 -0.03 6.67 29.86
C SER A 212 -1.26 7.13 30.64
#